data_AF-A0A7C6PWE8-F1
#
_entry.id   AF-A0A7C6PWE8-F1
#
_cell.length_a   1.000
_cell.length_b   1.000
_cell.length_c   1.000
_cell.angle_alpha   90.00
_cell.angle_beta   90.00
_cell.angle_gamma   90.00
#
_symmetry.space_group_name_H-M   'P 1'
#
loop_
_entity.id
_entity.type
_entity.pdbx_description
1 polymer ?
#
loop_
_entity_poly.entity_id
_entity_poly.type
_entity_poly.pdbx_seq_one_letter_code
_entity_poly.pdbx_strand_id
1 'polypeptide(L)'
;MKILKEMRRKAFLLLLPLGMMLAYLASFFPDWVEKVYSNGFYRLIGQPLSRAMGWFPFSLAEMIIIVLTVQFFWRLIRFLTAGKRKGEGGLFPWLVKLLWAGGLIYFLFIMVWGLN
;
A
#
# COMPACT_ATOMS: atom_id res chain seq x y z
N MET A 1 5.62 -0.32 -27.21
CA MET A 1 5.89 0.30 -25.89
C MET A 1 4.65 0.54 -25.02
N LYS A 2 3.47 0.91 -25.58
CA LYS A 2 2.22 1.15 -24.83
C LYS A 2 1.67 -0.10 -24.11
N ILE A 3 1.68 -1.25 -24.79
CA ILE A 3 1.19 -2.55 -24.27
C ILE A 3 1.98 -3.01 -23.03
N LEU A 4 3.32 -2.92 -23.07
CA LEU A 4 4.19 -3.24 -21.93
C LEU A 4 3.89 -2.37 -20.70
N LYS A 5 3.62 -1.08 -20.89
CA LYS A 5 3.29 -0.15 -19.80
C LYS A 5 1.94 -0.48 -19.16
N GLU A 6 1.00 -0.95 -19.96
CA GLU A 6 -0.35 -1.32 -19.54
C GLU A 6 -0.38 -2.67 -18.81
N MET A 7 0.37 -3.66 -19.32
CA MET A 7 0.64 -4.93 -18.65
C MET A 7 1.30 -4.72 -17.29
N ARG A 8 2.35 -3.88 -17.23
CA ARG A 8 3.04 -3.57 -15.97
C ARG A 8 2.10 -2.94 -14.96
N ARG A 9 1.23 -2.01 -15.40
CA ARG A 9 0.25 -1.35 -14.53
C ARG A 9 -0.79 -2.31 -13.95
N LYS A 10 -1.20 -3.32 -14.73
CA LYS A 10 -2.11 -4.38 -14.25
C LYS A 10 -1.42 -5.36 -13.31
N ALA A 11 -0.15 -5.71 -13.56
CA ALA A 11 0.61 -6.61 -12.69
C ALA A 11 0.72 -6.08 -11.25
N PHE A 12 0.83 -4.76 -11.08
CA PHE A 12 0.85 -4.16 -9.74
C PHE A 12 -0.48 -4.28 -8.97
N LEU A 13 -1.61 -4.50 -9.65
CA LEU A 13 -2.88 -4.79 -8.94
C LEU A 13 -2.82 -6.13 -8.20
N LEU A 14 -1.90 -7.03 -8.59
CA LEU A 14 -1.66 -8.30 -7.91
C LEU A 14 -0.89 -8.14 -6.61
N LEU A 15 -0.29 -6.97 -6.31
CA LEU A 15 0.46 -6.79 -5.07
C LEU A 15 -0.42 -6.92 -3.83
N LEU A 16 -1.67 -6.46 -3.91
CA LEU A 16 -2.61 -6.56 -2.79
C LEU A 16 -2.91 -8.03 -2.45
N PRO A 17 -3.41 -8.88 -3.37
CA PRO A 17 -3.62 -10.29 -3.08
C PRO A 17 -2.32 -11.04 -2.79
N LEU A 18 -1.20 -10.65 -3.40
CA LEU A 18 0.11 -11.25 -3.10
C LEU A 18 0.54 -10.97 -1.65
N GLY A 19 0.34 -9.75 -1.16
CA GLY A 19 0.61 -9.39 0.24
C GLY A 19 -0.27 -10.17 1.22
N MET A 20 -1.57 -10.32 0.89
CA MET A 20 -2.50 -11.11 1.69
C MET A 20 -2.08 -12.59 1.71
N MET A 21 -1.73 -13.15 0.56
CA MET A 21 -1.27 -14.53 0.44
C MET A 21 0.04 -14.75 1.20
N LEU A 22 0.97 -13.81 1.14
CA LEU A 22 2.23 -13.88 1.89
C LEU A 22 1.97 -13.91 3.41
N ALA A 23 1.13 -13.00 3.91
CA ALA A 23 0.75 -12.96 5.32
C ALA A 23 0.04 -14.25 5.76
N TYR A 24 -0.88 -14.74 4.93
CA TYR A 24 -1.59 -15.99 5.19
C TYR A 24 -0.65 -17.19 5.23
N LEU A 25 0.25 -17.33 4.26
CA LEU A 25 1.22 -18.44 4.23
C LEU A 25 2.19 -18.36 5.41
N ALA A 26 2.66 -17.17 5.76
CA ALA A 26 3.53 -16.96 6.91
C ALA A 26 2.87 -17.41 8.23
N SER A 27 1.56 -17.26 8.36
CA SER A 27 0.81 -17.67 9.56
C SER A 27 0.88 -19.18 9.86
N PHE A 28 1.18 -20.02 8.86
CA PHE A 28 1.34 -21.46 9.05
C PHE A 28 2.75 -21.85 9.55
N PHE A 29 3.72 -20.94 9.52
CA PHE A 29 5.12 -21.22 9.85
C PHE A 29 5.70 -20.20 10.85
N PRO A 30 5.11 -20.06 12.06
CA PRO A 30 5.53 -19.05 13.03
C PRO A 30 7.01 -19.16 13.43
N ASP A 31 7.53 -20.38 13.62
CA ASP A 31 8.94 -20.60 13.95
C ASP A 31 9.91 -20.08 12.87
N TRP A 32 9.51 -20.20 11.60
CA TRP A 32 10.29 -19.69 10.48
C TRP A 32 10.26 -18.17 10.44
N VAL A 33 9.07 -17.59 10.65
CA VAL A 33 8.89 -16.13 10.75
C VAL A 33 9.78 -15.56 11.85
N GLU A 34 9.75 -16.13 13.05
CA GLU A 34 10.56 -15.63 14.16
C GLU A 34 12.07 -15.72 13.86
N LYS A 35 12.55 -16.86 13.37
CA LYS A 35 13.99 -17.09 13.16
C LYS A 35 14.55 -16.35 11.95
N VAL A 36 13.83 -16.37 10.83
CA VAL A 36 14.33 -15.86 9.54
C VAL A 36 13.85 -14.43 9.31
N TYR A 37 12.56 -14.17 9.49
CA TYR A 37 11.99 -12.86 9.23
C TYR A 37 12.28 -11.89 10.39
N SER A 38 11.79 -12.16 11.60
CA SER A 38 11.91 -11.25 12.73
C SER A 38 13.36 -11.02 13.17
N ASN A 39 14.10 -12.11 13.41
CA ASN A 39 15.50 -12.02 13.87
C ASN A 39 16.52 -11.71 12.77
N GLY A 40 16.15 -11.88 11.49
CA GLY A 40 16.99 -11.59 10.34
C GLY A 40 16.55 -10.34 9.59
N PHE A 41 15.55 -10.50 8.72
CA PHE A 41 15.09 -9.44 7.80
C PHE A 41 14.60 -8.18 8.53
N TYR A 42 13.68 -8.34 9.47
CA TYR A 42 13.12 -7.23 10.25
C TYR A 42 14.21 -6.52 11.05
N ARG A 43 15.14 -7.26 11.69
CA ARG A 43 16.26 -6.67 12.42
C ARG A 43 17.15 -5.78 11.53
N LEU A 44 17.40 -6.16 10.28
CA LEU A 44 18.26 -5.43 9.36
C LEU A 44 17.58 -4.22 8.72
N ILE A 45 16.31 -4.34 8.33
CA ILE A 45 15.61 -3.31 7.53
C ILE A 45 14.48 -2.66 8.33
N GLY A 46 13.60 -3.47 8.92
CA GLY A 46 12.43 -2.99 9.64
C GLY A 46 12.78 -2.22 10.91
N GLN A 47 13.72 -2.72 11.71
CA GLN A 47 14.07 -2.14 13.00
C GLN A 47 14.74 -0.75 12.90
N PRO A 48 15.71 -0.50 11.98
CA PRO A 48 16.20 0.85 11.74
C PRO A 48 15.11 1.80 11.26
N LEU A 49 14.21 1.32 10.39
CA LEU A 49 13.12 2.13 9.86
C LEU A 49 12.10 2.47 10.96
N SER A 50 11.74 1.51 11.81
CA SER A 50 10.87 1.72 12.98
C SER A 50 11.51 2.69 13.97
N ARG A 51 12.83 2.61 14.21
CA ARG A 51 13.54 3.57 15.06
C ARG A 51 13.52 4.99 14.47
N ALA A 52 13.73 5.13 13.16
CA ALA A 52 13.67 6.42 12.49
C ALA A 52 12.26 7.04 12.56
N MET A 53 11.22 6.22 12.36
CA MET A 53 9.82 6.66 12.41
C MET A 53 9.34 6.90 13.85
N GLY A 54 9.90 6.20 14.84
CA GLY A 54 9.55 6.35 16.26
C GLY A 54 9.92 7.69 16.88
N TRP A 55 10.63 8.57 16.15
CA TRP A 55 10.80 9.97 16.53
C TRP A 55 9.47 10.74 16.47
N PHE A 56 8.56 10.32 15.59
CA PHE A 56 7.26 10.97 15.42
C PHE A 56 6.21 10.27 16.29
N PRO A 57 5.24 11.01 16.86
CA PRO A 57 4.15 10.43 17.64
C PRO A 57 3.07 9.74 16.76
N PHE A 58 3.36 9.52 15.48
CA PHE A 58 2.46 8.92 14.50
C PHE A 58 3.25 7.99 13.57
N SER A 59 2.58 6.94 13.08
CA SER A 59 3.18 5.99 12.15
C SER A 59 3.14 6.49 10.70
N LEU A 60 4.05 5.96 9.88
CA LEU A 60 4.05 6.19 8.45
C LEU A 60 2.73 5.71 7.79
N ALA A 61 2.15 4.64 8.31
CA ALA A 61 0.88 4.09 7.85
C ALA A 61 -0.29 5.07 8.08
N GLU A 62 -0.38 5.65 9.28
CA GLU A 62 -1.39 6.66 9.60
C GLU A 62 -1.29 7.89 8.69
N MET A 63 -0.06 8.38 8.45
CA MET A 63 0.16 9.51 7.55
C MET A 63 -0.34 9.20 6.12
N ILE A 64 -0.05 8.01 5.62
CA ILE A 64 -0.55 7.56 4.31
C ILE A 64 -2.07 7.50 4.30
N ILE A 65 -2.70 6.89 5.32
CA ILE A 65 -4.16 6.77 5.43
C ILE A 65 -4.81 8.16 5.41
N ILE A 66 -4.29 9.11 6.17
CA ILE A 66 -4.80 10.49 6.20
C ILE A 66 -4.73 11.11 4.79
N VAL A 67 -3.58 11.04 4.13
CA VAL A 67 -3.41 11.61 2.78
C VAL A 67 -4.37 10.97 1.77
N LEU A 68 -4.49 9.65 1.77
CA LEU A 68 -5.40 8.93 0.86
C LEU A 68 -6.87 9.27 1.13
N THR A 69 -7.25 9.38 2.40
CA THR A 69 -8.61 9.73 2.84
C THR A 69 -8.97 11.16 2.43
N VAL A 70 -8.09 12.13 2.69
CA VAL A 70 -8.30 13.53 2.28
C VAL A 70 -8.43 13.64 0.76
N GLN A 71 -7.55 12.98 0.01
CA GLN A 71 -7.62 12.95 -1.46
C GLN A 71 -8.92 12.33 -1.98
N PHE A 72 -9.40 11.26 -1.33
CA PHE A 72 -10.67 10.62 -1.65
C PHE A 72 -11.85 11.57 -1.50
N PHE A 73 -12.02 12.17 -0.33
CA PHE A 73 -13.15 13.07 -0.08
C PHE A 73 -13.08 14.33 -0.96
N TRP A 74 -11.89 14.90 -1.14
CA TRP A 74 -11.72 16.06 -2.02
C TRP A 74 -12.15 15.77 -3.46
N ARG A 75 -11.74 14.62 -4.01
CA ARG A 75 -12.14 14.17 -5.36
C ARG A 75 -13.62 13.84 -5.46
N LEU A 76 -14.18 13.21 -4.42
CA LEU A 76 -15.60 12.87 -4.37
C LEU A 76 -16.47 14.14 -4.38
N ILE A 77 -16.16 15.12 -3.53
CA ILE A 77 -16.87 16.40 -3.49
C ILE A 77 -16.78 17.12 -4.84
N ARG A 78 -15.57 17.17 -5.44
CA ARG A 78 -15.41 17.75 -6.78
C ARG A 78 -16.24 17.03 -7.84
N PHE A 79 -16.25 15.70 -7.85
CA PHE A 79 -17.04 14.92 -8.78
C PHE A 79 -18.55 15.20 -8.65
N LEU A 80 -19.03 15.35 -7.41
CA LEU A 80 -20.45 15.66 -7.14
C LEU A 80 -20.82 17.11 -7.48
N THR A 81 -19.90 18.06 -7.29
CA THR A 81 -20.16 19.51 -7.48
C THR A 81 -19.81 20.04 -8.87
N ALA A 82 -18.90 19.41 -9.61
CA ALA A 82 -18.42 19.92 -10.90
C ALA A 82 -19.42 19.80 -12.06
N GLY A 83 -20.56 19.11 -11.87
CA GLY A 83 -21.46 18.74 -12.95
C GLY A 83 -20.72 17.96 -14.05
N LYS A 84 -21.38 17.63 -15.17
CA LYS A 84 -20.75 16.87 -16.29
C LYS A 84 -19.67 17.69 -17.06
N ARG A 85 -18.74 18.37 -16.38
CA ARG A 85 -17.60 19.02 -17.01
C ARG A 85 -16.69 17.96 -17.63
N LYS A 86 -16.73 17.87 -18.96
CA LYS A 86 -16.06 16.88 -19.85
C LYS A 86 -14.53 16.75 -19.72
N GLY A 87 -13.88 17.42 -18.76
CA GLY A 87 -12.42 17.44 -18.60
C GLY A 87 -11.89 16.87 -17.29
N GLU A 88 -12.73 16.68 -16.25
CA GLU A 88 -12.25 16.08 -15.00
C GLU A 88 -12.20 14.56 -15.19
N GLY A 89 -10.99 14.00 -15.36
CA GLY A 89 -10.80 12.57 -15.49
C GLY A 89 -11.58 11.83 -14.41
N GLY A 90 -12.53 10.99 -14.83
CA GLY A 90 -13.61 10.48 -13.98
C GLY A 90 -13.13 9.78 -12.70
N LEU A 91 -14.07 9.56 -11.79
CA LEU A 91 -13.83 8.92 -10.50
C LEU A 91 -13.16 7.54 -10.65
N PHE A 92 -13.56 6.76 -11.66
CA PHE A 92 -13.08 5.40 -11.88
C PHE A 92 -11.57 5.28 -12.17
N PRO A 93 -10.97 5.99 -13.15
CA PRO A 93 -9.52 5.99 -13.34
C PRO A 93 -8.71 6.41 -12.11
N TRP A 94 -9.28 7.26 -11.25
CA TRP A 94 -8.65 7.68 -10.00
C TRP A 94 -8.74 6.59 -8.92
N LEU A 95 -9.89 5.93 -8.76
CA LEU A 95 -10.04 4.77 -7.87
C LEU A 95 -9.07 3.65 -8.22
N VAL A 96 -8.87 3.37 -9.51
CA VAL A 96 -7.88 2.38 -9.96
C VAL A 96 -6.44 2.78 -9.55
N LYS A 97 -6.12 4.08 -9.57
CA LYS A 97 -4.81 4.56 -9.06
C LYS A 97 -4.72 4.43 -7.55
N LEU A 98 -5.81 4.66 -6.83
CA LEU A 98 -5.87 4.51 -5.38
C LEU A 98 -5.66 3.06 -4.96
N LEU A 99 -6.36 2.11 -5.61
CA LEU A 99 -6.19 0.68 -5.38
C LEU A 99 -4.77 0.21 -5.70
N TRP A 100 -4.18 0.73 -6.79
CA TRP A 100 -2.79 0.46 -7.13
C TRP A 100 -1.83 0.94 -6.04
N ALA A 101 -1.98 2.19 -5.58
CA ALA A 101 -1.11 2.76 -4.55
C ALA A 101 -1.30 2.05 -3.20
N GLY A 102 -2.56 1.80 -2.80
CA GLY A 102 -2.90 1.08 -1.59
C GLY A 102 -2.38 -0.35 -1.60
N GLY A 103 -2.49 -1.06 -2.72
CA GLY A 103 -1.95 -2.41 -2.87
C GLY A 103 -0.43 -2.48 -2.74
N LEU A 104 0.28 -1.52 -3.35
CA LEU A 104 1.73 -1.40 -3.19
C LEU A 104 2.12 -1.11 -1.73
N ILE A 105 1.45 -0.14 -1.11
CA ILE A 105 1.70 0.24 0.29
C ILE A 105 1.43 -0.95 1.22
N TYR A 106 0.32 -1.64 1.05
CA TYR A 106 -0.04 -2.82 1.84
C TYR A 106 0.99 -3.95 1.67
N PHE A 107 1.40 -4.23 0.43
CA PHE A 107 2.42 -5.24 0.17
C PHE A 107 3.76 -4.90 0.84
N LEU A 108 4.22 -3.65 0.70
CA LEU A 108 5.43 -3.19 1.37
C LEU A 108 5.29 -3.23 2.90
N PHE A 109 4.10 -2.90 3.42
CA PHE A 109 3.82 -2.99 4.84
C PHE A 109 3.97 -4.42 5.35
N ILE A 110 3.34 -5.41 4.69
CA ILE A 110 3.50 -6.82 5.03
C ILE A 110 4.97 -7.23 4.95
N MET A 111 5.67 -6.86 3.87
CA MET A 111 7.07 -7.22 3.67
C MET A 111 8.00 -6.66 4.73
N VAL A 112 7.76 -5.45 5.26
CA VAL A 112 8.71 -4.78 6.16
C VAL A 112 8.32 -4.87 7.63
N TRP A 113 7.03 -4.89 7.96
CA TRP A 113 6.56 -4.95 9.34
C TRP A 113 5.56 -6.08 9.57
N GLY A 114 4.65 -6.33 8.62
CA GLY A 114 3.43 -7.08 8.90
C GLY A 114 3.58 -8.59 9.11
N LEU A 115 4.78 -9.16 8.93
CA LEU A 115 5.03 -10.55 9.32
C LEU A 115 5.64 -10.68 10.73
N ASN A 116 6.18 -9.61 11.32
CA ASN A 116 6.83 -9.64 12.65
C ASN A 116 5.82 -9.30 13.75
#